data_AF-A0A9E1FB81-F1
#
_entry.id   AF-A0A9E1FB81-F1
#
_cell.length_a   1.000
_cell.length_b   1.000
_cell.length_c   1.000
_cell.angle_alpha   90.00
_cell.angle_beta   90.00
_cell.angle_gamma   90.00
#
_symmetry.space_group_name_H-M   'P 1'
#
loop_
_entity.id
_entity.type
_entity.pdbx_description
1 polymer ?
#
loop_
_entity_poly.entity_id
_entity_poly.type
_entity_poly.pdbx_seq_one_letter_code
_entity_poly.pdbx_strand_id
1 'polypeptide(L)'
;MKRKFYRTIAGMAILSMIALTLTGCNNSEGNNQAAEGTNTGGSGGSNYWINESGSSVNVAEDINLHVDYSDFDTLETWDDSACTITLNGSSASISGSGASVMNAGFCTVKITEGGTYVISGTLENGQIYVEAGENQVHLILNGVTIMCKTSAPIYLNNGKKTVLTLAEGSENILIDGTEYTDMVTETDEETGEVTGEPNAVLFSKKALTINGGGMLSITGNFNNGITCKDDFKAMNGNITISAKNHGIRGNDSVVVKDGAIHITTSEGDGVKSTKEGNPEKGYVYVEGGTISIAAGDDGIQASTAISVTGGTISIAAGDDAMHADGTLTIGGGTVEISECYEGLEGLVVNVAGGRIHLNAEDDGLNASAGSTADGTEKKRGIGDFGGFGGFGEGGGMQYESSCQINISGGYLYVEAGGDGIDSNGDLTINGGSVIVNGPANDGNGALDANGAILVNGGFLVAVGSSGMAEYPEGTSAQNVIITTFSQRQQAGTLVRVIDGEENDLLTFTPSKTYNSVIFSSPDIRSGMEYTVYSGGSYSNGTESDGLMAGGTYTGGTSYGSVTVSTILSYVGTIGGNMGGGRPGGMGGGERPRR
;
A
#
# COMPACT_ATOMS: atom_id res chain seq x y z
N MET A 1 -39.38 10.64 46.75
CA MET A 1 -40.79 10.27 47.02
C MET A 1 -41.69 10.94 45.98
N LYS A 2 -42.06 10.21 44.90
CA LYS A 2 -43.36 10.20 44.20
C LYS A 2 -43.20 9.47 42.85
N ARG A 3 -43.88 8.33 42.74
CA ARG A 3 -43.94 7.38 41.62
C ARG A 3 -45.11 7.73 40.69
N LYS A 4 -44.98 7.46 39.38
CA LYS A 4 -46.06 7.08 38.45
C LYS A 4 -45.43 6.12 37.41
N PHE A 5 -45.59 4.80 37.51
CA PHE A 5 -46.65 3.94 36.97
C PHE A 5 -46.93 4.10 35.46
N TYR A 6 -46.41 3.15 34.68
CA TYR A 6 -47.15 2.52 33.57
C TYR A 6 -46.92 1.02 33.62
N ARG A 7 -48.02 0.26 33.46
CA ARG A 7 -48.14 -1.20 33.53
C ARG A 7 -48.26 -1.77 32.11
N THR A 8 -47.40 -2.74 31.80
CA THR A 8 -47.59 -4.02 31.09
C THR A 8 -48.77 -4.20 30.10
N ILE A 9 -48.43 -4.68 28.89
CA ILE A 9 -49.11 -5.83 28.25
C ILE A 9 -48.04 -6.80 27.69
N ALA A 10 -48.27 -8.09 27.93
CA ALA A 10 -47.44 -9.24 27.60
C ALA A 10 -47.73 -9.80 26.20
N GLY A 11 -46.77 -10.54 25.62
CA GLY A 11 -46.97 -11.29 24.39
C GLY A 11 -45.83 -12.26 24.06
N MET A 12 -45.91 -13.46 24.63
CA MET A 12 -45.47 -14.79 24.15
C MET A 12 -44.03 -15.06 23.62
N ALA A 13 -43.47 -16.12 24.21
CA ALA A 13 -42.24 -16.81 23.90
C ALA A 13 -42.31 -17.65 22.61
N ILE A 14 -41.16 -17.77 21.93
CA ILE A 14 -40.79 -18.95 21.13
C ILE A 14 -39.37 -19.36 21.53
N LEU A 15 -39.25 -20.62 21.90
CA LEU A 15 -38.08 -21.37 22.31
C LEU A 15 -37.48 -22.05 21.06
N SER A 16 -36.18 -21.90 20.80
CA SER A 16 -35.45 -22.83 19.92
C SER A 16 -33.98 -22.92 20.33
N MET A 17 -33.65 -24.03 21.00
CA MET A 17 -32.29 -24.56 21.14
C MET A 17 -31.79 -25.08 19.79
N ILE A 18 -30.47 -25.05 19.55
CA ILE A 18 -29.61 -26.02 18.82
C ILE A 18 -28.18 -25.43 18.93
N ALA A 19 -27.39 -25.90 19.90
CA ALA A 19 -26.39 -26.97 19.83
C ALA A 19 -24.98 -26.43 19.50
N LEU A 20 -24.19 -26.19 20.56
CA LEU A 20 -22.73 -26.07 20.48
C LEU A 20 -22.13 -27.45 20.22
N THR A 21 -21.28 -27.55 19.21
CA THR A 21 -20.30 -28.64 19.09
C THR A 21 -18.90 -28.08 19.35
N LEU A 22 -18.33 -28.46 20.49
CA LEU A 22 -16.89 -28.43 20.73
C LEU A 22 -16.23 -29.62 20.03
N THR A 23 -15.20 -29.34 19.24
CA THR A 23 -14.09 -30.22 18.84
C THR A 23 -12.95 -29.27 18.48
N GLY A 24 -11.73 -29.31 18.98
CA GLY A 24 -10.97 -30.31 19.72
C GLY A 24 -9.52 -30.06 19.28
N CYS A 25 -8.77 -29.27 20.04
CA CYS A 25 -7.35 -29.03 19.79
C CYS A 25 -6.58 -30.34 19.97
N ASN A 26 -5.76 -30.71 18.99
CA ASN A 26 -4.63 -31.61 19.18
C ASN A 26 -3.39 -30.95 18.57
N ASN A 27 -2.50 -30.47 19.44
CA ASN A 27 -1.10 -30.26 19.11
C ASN A 27 -0.42 -31.64 19.03
N SER A 28 0.33 -31.90 17.96
CA SER A 28 1.44 -32.85 18.02
C SER A 28 2.67 -32.25 17.34
N GLU A 29 3.74 -32.22 18.12
CA GLU A 29 5.10 -31.81 17.79
C GLU A 29 5.66 -32.57 16.58
N GLY A 30 6.61 -31.94 15.89
CA GLY A 30 7.01 -32.29 14.54
C GLY A 30 7.86 -33.54 14.35
N ASN A 31 8.06 -33.88 13.09
CA ASN A 31 9.32 -34.42 12.59
C ASN A 31 9.42 -34.22 11.07
N ASN A 32 10.53 -33.62 10.63
CA ASN A 32 10.95 -33.60 9.22
C ASN A 32 11.25 -35.03 8.77
N GLN A 33 10.59 -35.50 7.71
CA GLN A 33 11.22 -36.39 6.72
C GLN A 33 10.40 -36.52 5.44
N ALA A 34 11.12 -36.44 4.32
CA ALA A 34 10.66 -36.73 2.98
C ALA A 34 10.11 -38.15 2.84
N ALA A 35 9.04 -38.32 2.05
CA ALA A 35 8.66 -39.62 1.55
C ALA A 35 7.97 -39.51 0.19
N GLU A 36 8.58 -40.13 -0.81
CA GLU A 36 7.96 -40.60 -2.04
C GLU A 36 6.74 -41.48 -1.73
N GLY A 37 5.66 -41.33 -2.50
CA GLY A 37 4.48 -42.18 -2.37
C GLY A 37 3.32 -41.73 -3.23
N THR A 38 3.17 -42.39 -4.38
CA THR A 38 2.07 -42.37 -5.34
C THR A 38 0.69 -42.05 -4.74
N ASN A 39 0.04 -41.00 -5.25
CA ASN A 39 -1.40 -40.82 -5.12
C ASN A 39 -2.04 -40.56 -6.48
N THR A 40 -3.10 -41.33 -6.72
CA THR A 40 -3.90 -41.48 -7.94
C THR A 40 -4.51 -40.17 -8.45
N GLY A 41 -4.65 -40.05 -9.78
CA GLY A 41 -5.10 -38.85 -10.48
C GLY A 41 -6.52 -38.36 -10.17
N GLY A 42 -6.77 -37.15 -10.65
CA GLY A 42 -8.09 -36.60 -11.00
C GLY A 42 -8.94 -36.04 -9.87
N SER A 43 -8.84 -34.72 -9.66
CA SER A 43 -9.98 -33.86 -9.34
C SER A 43 -9.65 -32.44 -9.83
N GLY A 44 -10.49 -31.92 -10.73
CA GLY A 44 -10.16 -30.82 -11.64
C GLY A 44 -9.87 -29.47 -10.99
N GLY A 45 -9.24 -28.59 -11.80
CA GLY A 45 -8.99 -27.17 -11.56
C GLY A 45 -8.89 -26.80 -10.10
N SER A 46 -7.72 -26.98 -9.50
CA SER A 46 -7.53 -26.59 -8.12
C SER A 46 -7.82 -25.09 -7.97
N ASN A 47 -8.75 -24.78 -7.06
CA ASN A 47 -9.27 -23.45 -6.73
C ASN A 47 -8.21 -22.54 -6.05
N TYR A 48 -6.95 -22.58 -6.50
CA TYR A 48 -5.81 -21.94 -5.83
C TYR A 48 -6.00 -20.42 -5.69
N TRP A 49 -6.72 -19.81 -6.63
CA TRP A 49 -7.04 -18.38 -6.66
C TRP A 49 -8.39 -18.01 -6.02
N ILE A 50 -9.27 -18.99 -5.71
CA ILE A 50 -10.59 -18.73 -5.10
C ILE A 50 -10.49 -18.64 -3.56
N ASN A 51 -9.38 -19.09 -2.97
CA ASN A 51 -9.10 -18.91 -1.56
C ASN A 51 -8.38 -17.57 -1.34
N GLU A 52 -9.16 -16.52 -1.08
CA GLU A 52 -8.67 -15.19 -0.68
C GLU A 52 -7.96 -15.20 0.70
N SER A 53 -8.00 -16.33 1.40
CA SER A 53 -7.36 -16.56 2.69
C SER A 53 -6.16 -17.50 2.53
N GLY A 54 -5.10 -17.04 1.85
CA GLY A 54 -3.81 -17.74 1.87
C GLY A 54 -3.33 -17.86 3.33
N SER A 55 -3.12 -19.09 3.81
CA SER A 55 -2.43 -19.29 5.09
C SER A 55 -1.01 -18.75 4.96
N SER A 56 -0.60 -17.90 5.90
CA SER A 56 0.76 -17.37 5.99
C SER A 56 1.77 -18.51 6.01
N VAL A 57 2.62 -18.58 4.99
CA VAL A 57 3.85 -19.37 5.06
C VAL A 57 4.83 -18.56 5.90
N ASN A 58 5.61 -19.21 6.77
CA ASN A 58 6.62 -18.54 7.59
C ASN A 58 7.52 -17.69 6.68
N VAL A 59 7.40 -16.38 6.85
CA VAL A 59 8.17 -15.36 6.14
C VAL A 59 9.65 -15.56 6.48
N ALA A 60 10.53 -15.38 5.48
CA ALA A 60 11.91 -15.00 5.79
C ALA A 60 11.87 -13.73 6.64
N GLU A 61 12.84 -13.51 7.54
CA GLU A 61 12.85 -12.44 8.53
C GLU A 61 12.64 -11.03 7.92
N ASP A 62 11.40 -10.60 7.74
CA ASP A 62 11.02 -9.27 7.28
C ASP A 62 10.59 -8.40 8.46
N ILE A 63 10.92 -7.11 8.33
CA ILE A 63 10.90 -6.05 9.34
C ILE A 63 9.73 -6.19 10.32
N ASN A 64 10.05 -6.64 11.54
CA ASN A 64 9.10 -6.67 12.64
C ASN A 64 8.97 -5.25 13.21
N LEU A 65 8.35 -4.33 12.46
CA LEU A 65 7.99 -3.00 12.95
C LEU A 65 7.06 -3.18 14.15
N HIS A 66 7.59 -2.92 15.33
CA HIS A 66 6.82 -2.98 16.56
C HIS A 66 6.23 -1.61 16.87
N VAL A 67 4.91 -1.49 16.75
CA VAL A 67 4.21 -0.27 17.12
C VAL A 67 3.64 -0.41 18.53
N ASP A 68 4.12 0.45 19.43
CA ASP A 68 3.59 0.56 20.79
C ASP A 68 2.40 1.53 20.86
N TYR A 69 1.36 1.13 21.58
CA TYR A 69 0.21 1.98 21.92
C TYR A 69 0.19 2.23 23.43
N SER A 70 0.37 3.48 23.84
CA SER A 70 0.33 3.84 25.27
C SER A 70 -1.10 3.97 25.77
N ASP A 71 -1.30 3.87 27.10
CA ASP A 71 -2.62 4.13 27.71
C ASP A 71 -3.18 5.51 27.29
N PHE A 72 -2.29 6.49 27.10
CA PHE A 72 -2.66 7.82 26.66
C PHE A 72 -3.17 7.83 25.20
N ASP A 73 -2.65 6.99 24.31
CA ASP A 73 -3.17 6.84 22.94
C ASP A 73 -4.64 6.39 22.92
N THR A 74 -5.00 5.55 23.88
CA THR A 74 -6.35 4.97 24.00
C THR A 74 -7.30 5.80 24.84
N LEU A 75 -6.86 6.95 25.35
CA LEU A 75 -7.67 7.79 26.22
C LEU A 75 -8.74 8.54 25.41
N GLU A 76 -9.98 8.06 25.48
CA GLU A 76 -11.15 8.68 24.84
C GLU A 76 -12.10 9.35 25.83
N THR A 77 -11.98 9.05 27.13
CA THR A 77 -12.89 9.56 28.16
C THR A 77 -12.32 10.77 28.89
N TRP A 78 -13.21 11.64 29.36
CA TRP A 78 -12.90 12.77 30.23
C TRP A 78 -13.96 12.91 31.32
N ASP A 79 -13.67 13.68 32.36
CA ASP A 79 -14.59 13.94 33.48
C ASP A 79 -14.96 15.43 33.61
N ASP A 80 -15.88 15.74 34.54
CA ASP A 80 -16.41 17.08 34.78
C ASP A 80 -15.37 18.09 35.31
N SER A 81 -14.16 17.64 35.68
CA SER A 81 -13.06 18.53 36.08
C SER A 81 -12.29 19.10 34.89
N ALA A 82 -12.52 18.58 33.68
CA ALA A 82 -11.89 19.09 32.46
C ALA A 82 -12.19 20.58 32.24
N CYS A 83 -11.19 21.32 31.74
CA CYS A 83 -11.38 22.72 31.38
C CYS A 83 -12.28 22.80 30.13
N THR A 84 -13.37 23.56 30.20
CA THR A 84 -14.27 23.73 29.05
C THR A 84 -13.97 25.03 28.31
N ILE A 85 -13.98 24.95 26.98
CA ILE A 85 -13.68 26.05 26.07
C ILE A 85 -14.84 26.14 25.07
N THR A 86 -15.59 27.24 25.12
CA THR A 86 -16.70 27.51 24.20
C THR A 86 -16.28 28.60 23.23
N LEU A 87 -16.30 28.29 21.94
CA LEU A 87 -15.96 29.17 20.83
C LEU A 87 -17.22 29.92 20.33
N ASN A 88 -17.15 31.25 20.27
CA ASN A 88 -18.29 32.16 20.06
C ASN A 88 -18.07 33.13 18.88
N GLY A 89 -17.76 32.59 17.70
CA GLY A 89 -17.52 33.34 16.47
C GLY A 89 -16.16 34.03 16.46
N SER A 90 -16.07 35.22 17.05
CA SER A 90 -14.83 36.02 17.12
C SER A 90 -14.18 36.04 18.51
N SER A 91 -14.69 35.24 19.44
CA SER A 91 -14.22 35.18 20.83
C SER A 91 -14.35 33.77 21.40
N ALA A 92 -13.81 33.54 22.60
CA ALA A 92 -13.97 32.28 23.33
C ALA A 92 -14.25 32.54 24.82
N SER A 93 -14.94 31.61 25.46
CA SER A 93 -15.20 31.58 26.91
C SER A 93 -14.55 30.33 27.51
N ILE A 94 -13.95 30.47 28.69
CA ILE A 94 -13.21 29.39 29.36
C ILE A 94 -13.78 29.20 30.77
N SER A 95 -14.03 27.95 31.14
CA SER A 95 -14.37 27.55 32.51
C SER A 95 -13.42 26.44 32.95
N GLY A 96 -12.44 26.80 33.78
CA GLY A 96 -11.35 25.93 34.23
C GLY A 96 -10.04 26.71 34.37
N SER A 97 -8.92 25.99 34.47
CA SER A 97 -7.56 26.55 34.51
C SER A 97 -6.72 26.04 33.32
N GLY A 98 -5.52 26.60 33.15
CA GLY A 98 -4.57 26.17 32.13
C GLY A 98 -4.80 26.68 30.71
N ALA A 99 -5.91 27.39 30.46
CA ALA A 99 -6.20 28.04 29.19
C ALA A 99 -6.53 29.53 29.36
N SER A 100 -6.21 30.34 28.35
CA SER A 100 -6.50 31.77 28.30
C SER A 100 -6.86 32.22 26.88
N VAL A 101 -7.58 33.33 26.75
CA VAL A 101 -7.89 33.93 25.44
C VAL A 101 -6.99 35.13 25.19
N MET A 102 -6.33 35.15 24.04
CA MET A 102 -5.52 36.25 23.54
C MET A 102 -6.12 36.76 22.23
N ASN A 103 -6.06 38.07 22.02
CA ASN A 103 -6.50 38.70 20.76
C ASN A 103 -5.33 39.48 20.16
N ALA A 104 -4.60 38.83 19.27
CA ALA A 104 -3.47 39.41 18.55
C ALA A 104 -3.65 39.09 17.05
N GLY A 105 -4.38 39.97 16.35
CA GLY A 105 -4.80 39.75 14.96
C GLY A 105 -6.12 38.99 14.85
N PHE A 106 -6.24 37.84 15.52
CA PHE A 106 -7.46 37.05 15.62
C PHE A 106 -7.62 36.42 17.02
N CYS A 107 -8.73 35.72 17.26
CA CYS A 107 -8.98 35.06 18.54
C CYS A 107 -8.10 33.81 18.69
N THR A 108 -7.19 33.83 19.65
CA THR A 108 -6.34 32.68 19.99
C THR A 108 -6.69 32.17 21.37
N VAL A 109 -7.06 30.91 21.47
CA VAL A 109 -7.17 30.19 22.74
C VAL A 109 -5.82 29.54 23.02
N LYS A 110 -5.09 30.05 24.00
CA LYS A 110 -3.76 29.55 24.40
C LYS A 110 -3.86 28.61 25.60
N ILE A 111 -3.43 27.37 25.43
CA ILE A 111 -3.32 26.35 26.48
C ILE A 111 -1.85 26.26 26.92
N THR A 112 -1.59 26.42 28.22
CA THR A 112 -0.22 26.51 28.78
C THR A 112 0.08 25.49 29.87
N GLU A 113 -0.90 24.67 30.25
CA GLU A 113 -0.74 23.63 31.27
C GLU A 113 -1.14 22.27 30.69
N GLY A 114 -0.60 21.19 31.28
CA GLY A 114 -1.08 19.84 30.97
C GLY A 114 -2.49 19.63 31.53
N GLY A 115 -3.28 18.81 30.86
CA GLY A 115 -4.64 18.50 31.29
C GLY A 115 -5.58 18.19 30.14
N THR A 116 -6.86 18.07 30.47
CA THR A 116 -7.94 17.79 29.52
C THR A 116 -8.77 19.04 29.23
N TYR A 117 -8.98 19.30 27.94
CA TYR A 117 -9.69 20.49 27.44
C TYR A 117 -10.82 20.10 26.51
N VAL A 118 -12.06 20.39 26.89
CA VAL A 118 -13.25 20.09 26.08
C VAL A 118 -13.64 21.33 25.29
N ILE A 119 -13.55 21.25 23.96
CA ILE A 119 -13.71 22.38 23.05
C ILE A 119 -15.00 22.18 22.24
N SER A 120 -15.82 23.23 22.15
CA SER A 120 -17.08 23.22 21.39
C SER A 120 -17.39 24.59 20.79
N GLY A 121 -18.19 24.63 19.73
CA GLY A 121 -18.64 25.88 19.09
C GLY A 121 -17.76 26.31 17.91
N THR A 122 -17.85 27.59 17.52
CA THR A 122 -17.23 28.08 16.28
C THR A 122 -16.24 29.22 16.50
N LEU A 123 -15.09 29.19 15.83
CA LEU A 123 -14.25 30.37 15.55
C LEU A 123 -14.25 30.65 14.04
N GLU A 124 -14.73 31.84 13.65
CA GLU A 124 -14.79 32.27 12.23
C GLU A 124 -13.43 32.73 11.69
N ASN A 125 -12.56 33.15 12.59
CA ASN A 125 -11.15 33.42 12.33
C ASN A 125 -10.40 33.33 13.66
N GLY A 126 -9.72 32.22 13.92
CA GLY A 126 -9.02 32.01 15.18
C GLY A 126 -8.21 30.73 15.24
N GLN A 127 -7.58 30.48 16.38
CA GLN A 127 -6.65 29.38 16.58
C GLN A 127 -6.76 28.80 17.98
N ILE A 128 -6.61 27.48 18.10
CA ILE A 128 -6.22 26.81 19.34
C ILE A 128 -4.70 26.64 19.32
N TYR A 129 -4.01 27.22 20.29
CA TYR A 129 -2.55 27.19 20.39
C TYR A 129 -2.14 26.51 21.69
N VAL A 130 -1.39 25.41 21.61
CA VAL A 130 -0.94 24.63 22.77
C VAL A 130 0.56 24.78 22.96
N GLU A 131 0.97 25.21 24.15
CA GLU A 131 2.36 25.37 24.57
C GLU A 131 2.45 25.07 26.07
N ALA A 132 2.25 23.80 26.44
CA ALA A 132 2.22 23.33 27.83
C ALA A 132 3.58 22.77 28.31
N GLY A 133 4.67 23.08 27.60
CA GLY A 133 6.00 22.55 27.89
C GLY A 133 6.06 21.02 27.78
N GLU A 134 6.69 20.38 28.76
CA GLU A 134 6.89 18.92 28.81
C GLU A 134 5.68 18.12 29.33
N ASN A 135 4.49 18.72 29.33
CA ASN A 135 3.27 18.08 29.83
C ASN A 135 2.44 17.51 28.68
N GLN A 136 1.78 16.38 28.94
CA GLN A 136 0.80 15.82 28.02
C GLN A 136 -0.49 16.65 28.04
N VAL A 137 -1.11 16.79 26.87
CA VAL A 137 -2.37 17.51 26.70
C VAL A 137 -3.39 16.60 26.02
N HIS A 138 -4.62 16.60 26.53
CA HIS A 138 -5.75 15.87 25.98
C HIS A 138 -6.80 16.86 25.49
N LEU A 139 -6.95 16.98 24.17
CA LEU A 139 -7.92 17.86 23.54
C LEU A 139 -9.14 17.06 23.12
N ILE A 140 -10.33 17.46 23.55
CA ILE A 140 -11.60 16.88 23.10
C ILE A 140 -12.25 17.85 22.12
N LEU A 141 -12.40 17.45 20.87
CA LEU A 141 -13.19 18.18 19.90
C LEU A 141 -14.63 17.67 19.95
N ASN A 142 -15.52 18.52 20.45
CA ASN A 142 -16.93 18.20 20.67
C ASN A 142 -17.84 19.16 19.92
N GLY A 143 -17.82 19.06 18.59
CA GLY A 143 -18.63 19.88 17.71
C GLY A 143 -17.99 21.24 17.45
N VAL A 144 -16.71 21.22 17.04
CA VAL A 144 -15.97 22.46 16.75
C VAL A 144 -16.04 22.83 15.27
N THR A 145 -16.03 24.13 14.98
CA THR A 145 -15.74 24.64 13.63
C THR A 145 -14.73 25.77 13.75
N ILE A 146 -13.52 25.60 13.23
CA ILE A 146 -12.44 26.58 13.38
C ILE A 146 -11.89 26.91 12.00
N MET A 147 -12.07 28.17 11.61
CA MET A 147 -11.40 28.74 10.46
C MET A 147 -10.24 29.61 10.94
N CYS A 148 -9.08 29.51 10.30
CA CYS A 148 -7.93 30.40 10.55
C CYS A 148 -7.36 30.89 9.22
N LYS A 149 -7.50 32.19 8.92
CA LYS A 149 -7.20 32.71 7.59
C LYS A 149 -5.71 32.91 7.31
N THR A 150 -4.89 32.97 8.35
CA THR A 150 -3.48 33.36 8.24
C THR A 150 -2.54 32.45 9.04
N SER A 151 -3.03 31.33 9.57
CA SER A 151 -2.24 30.34 10.31
C SER A 151 -3.04 29.03 10.41
N ALA A 152 -2.53 28.07 11.20
CA ALA A 152 -3.20 26.81 11.48
C ALA A 152 -4.39 27.00 12.45
N PRO A 153 -5.58 26.43 12.19
CA PRO A 153 -6.66 26.34 13.18
C PRO A 153 -6.25 25.69 14.50
N ILE A 154 -5.40 24.67 14.47
CA ILE A 154 -4.83 24.05 15.66
C ILE A 154 -3.31 23.97 15.51
N TYR A 155 -2.60 24.69 16.36
CA TYR A 155 -1.14 24.65 16.44
C TYR A 155 -0.70 24.11 17.80
N LEU A 156 -0.20 22.87 17.79
CA LEU A 156 0.38 22.19 18.94
C LEU A 156 1.90 22.45 19.00
N ASN A 157 2.28 23.63 19.49
CA ASN A 157 3.66 23.96 19.85
C ASN A 157 4.06 23.38 21.22
N ASN A 158 3.59 22.18 21.52
CA ASN A 158 3.80 21.54 22.82
C ASN A 158 5.14 20.80 22.84
N GLY A 159 5.80 20.76 24.01
CA GLY A 159 7.06 20.02 24.19
C GLY A 159 6.87 18.50 24.30
N LYS A 160 5.63 18.05 24.51
CA LYS A 160 5.28 16.63 24.61
C LYS A 160 4.01 16.27 23.82
N LYS A 161 3.74 14.97 23.77
CA LYS A 161 2.59 14.34 23.10
C LYS A 161 1.25 14.99 23.42
N THR A 162 0.42 15.16 22.39
CA THR A 162 -0.99 15.54 22.50
C THR A 162 -1.88 14.41 21.98
N VAL A 163 -2.98 14.14 22.68
CA VAL A 163 -4.06 13.27 22.19
C VAL A 163 -5.26 14.14 21.87
N LEU A 164 -5.78 14.01 20.67
CA LEU A 164 -6.96 14.71 20.16
C LEU A 164 -8.09 13.68 20.00
N THR A 165 -9.08 13.76 20.90
CA THR A 165 -10.26 12.90 20.88
C THR A 165 -11.40 13.57 20.15
N LEU A 166 -11.95 12.89 19.15
CA LEU A 166 -13.18 13.24 18.47
C LEU A 166 -14.35 12.71 19.29
N ALA A 167 -15.07 13.61 19.99
CA ALA A 167 -16.18 13.19 20.84
C ALA A 167 -17.23 12.41 20.04
N GLU A 168 -17.80 11.37 20.63
CA GLU A 168 -18.77 10.51 19.96
C GLU A 168 -19.95 11.31 19.40
N GLY A 169 -20.29 11.08 18.13
CA GLY A 169 -21.39 11.76 17.44
C GLY A 169 -21.14 13.24 17.11
N SER A 170 -19.94 13.76 17.38
CA SER A 170 -19.57 15.13 17.02
C SER A 170 -19.07 15.23 15.57
N GLU A 171 -19.29 16.40 14.98
CA GLU A 171 -18.69 16.80 13.71
C GLU A 171 -17.75 17.97 13.96
N ASN A 172 -16.48 17.81 13.59
CA ASN A 172 -15.44 18.79 13.85
C ASN A 172 -14.83 19.25 12.52
N ILE A 173 -14.80 20.54 12.28
CA ILE A 173 -14.40 21.13 10.99
C ILE A 173 -13.24 22.09 11.22
N LEU A 174 -12.12 21.88 10.53
CA LEU A 174 -10.94 22.74 10.58
C LEU A 174 -10.60 23.21 9.16
N ILE A 175 -10.46 24.52 8.98
CA ILE A 175 -10.20 25.14 7.66
C ILE A 175 -9.14 26.22 7.81
N ASP A 176 -8.04 26.14 7.06
CA ASP A 176 -7.06 27.21 7.02
C ASP A 176 -7.24 28.15 5.81
N GLY A 177 -6.46 29.23 5.75
CA GLY A 177 -6.40 30.13 4.59
C GLY A 177 -5.41 29.65 3.53
N THR A 178 -5.28 30.40 2.44
CA THR A 178 -4.31 30.10 1.35
C THR A 178 -2.91 30.64 1.61
N GLU A 179 -2.72 31.42 2.68
CA GLU A 179 -1.45 32.06 3.03
C GLU A 179 -1.29 32.06 4.55
N TYR A 180 -0.08 31.77 5.04
CA TYR A 180 0.24 31.89 6.46
C TYR A 180 1.12 33.12 6.69
N THR A 181 0.74 33.94 7.67
CA THR A 181 1.53 35.07 8.14
C THR A 181 2.25 34.67 9.43
N ASP A 182 3.45 35.21 9.65
CA ASP A 182 4.24 34.99 10.88
C ASP A 182 4.71 33.55 11.11
N MET A 183 4.97 32.81 10.03
CA MET A 183 5.63 31.50 10.12
C MET A 183 7.05 31.62 10.68
N VAL A 184 7.44 30.62 11.49
CA VAL A 184 8.81 30.43 11.94
C VAL A 184 9.54 29.55 10.93
N THR A 185 10.71 29.97 10.47
CA THR A 185 11.57 29.11 9.67
C THR A 185 12.33 28.17 10.60
N GLU A 186 12.14 26.88 10.40
CA GLU A 186 12.87 25.81 11.09
C GLU A 186 13.73 25.07 10.08
N THR A 187 14.87 24.56 10.53
CA THR A 187 15.73 23.69 9.74
C THR A 187 15.80 22.35 10.45
N ASP A 188 15.44 21.28 9.75
CA ASP A 188 15.70 19.94 10.25
C ASP A 188 17.22 19.75 10.33
N GLU A 189 17.74 19.51 11.54
CA GLU A 189 19.18 19.42 11.76
C GLU A 189 19.82 18.19 11.08
N GLU A 190 19.01 17.18 10.74
CA GLU A 190 19.47 15.92 10.15
C GLU A 190 19.39 15.94 8.63
N THR A 191 18.25 16.37 8.07
CA THR A 191 18.05 16.41 6.61
C THR A 191 18.47 17.75 5.99
N GLY A 192 18.60 18.80 6.81
CA GLY A 192 18.79 20.17 6.32
C GLY A 192 17.54 20.79 5.68
N GLU A 193 16.39 20.11 5.73
CA GLU A 193 15.12 20.60 5.18
C GLU A 193 14.72 21.89 5.91
N VAL A 194 14.50 22.97 5.14
CA VAL A 194 14.06 24.25 5.68
C VAL A 194 12.56 24.39 5.47
N THR A 195 11.80 24.41 6.56
CA THR A 195 10.33 24.52 6.53
C THR A 195 9.84 25.77 7.24
N GLY A 196 8.81 26.42 6.68
CA GLY A 196 8.02 27.40 7.43
C GLY A 196 7.00 26.68 8.31
N GLU A 197 6.90 27.03 9.58
CA GLU A 197 5.98 26.42 10.54
C GLU A 197 5.05 27.47 11.19
N PRO A 198 3.76 27.15 11.43
CA PRO A 198 3.09 25.91 11.05
C PRO A 198 2.85 25.84 9.53
N ASN A 199 2.70 24.63 8.98
CA ASN A 199 2.43 24.39 7.56
C ASN A 199 1.26 23.42 7.31
N ALA A 200 0.36 23.30 8.27
CA ALA A 200 -0.78 22.41 8.20
C ALA A 200 -1.95 22.95 8.99
N VAL A 201 -3.17 22.53 8.63
CA VAL A 201 -4.39 22.87 9.37
C VAL A 201 -4.32 22.41 10.83
N LEU A 202 -3.85 21.18 11.02
CA LEU A 202 -3.49 20.61 12.32
C LEU A 202 -1.98 20.36 12.32
N PHE A 203 -1.25 21.23 13.02
CA PHE A 203 0.20 21.17 13.09
C PHE A 203 0.65 20.78 14.50
N SER A 204 1.58 19.82 14.61
CA SER A 204 2.17 19.39 15.88
C SER A 204 3.68 19.30 15.81
N LYS A 205 4.36 19.96 16.76
CA LYS A 205 5.82 19.83 16.94
C LYS A 205 6.25 18.51 17.56
N LYS A 206 5.31 17.76 18.15
CA LYS A 206 5.54 16.50 18.86
C LYS A 206 4.50 15.46 18.51
N ALA A 207 4.68 14.25 19.03
CA ALA A 207 3.78 13.13 18.78
C ALA A 207 2.29 13.52 18.94
N LEU A 208 1.49 13.11 17.97
CA LEU A 208 0.07 13.44 17.89
C LEU A 208 -0.72 12.15 17.71
N THR A 209 -1.71 11.96 18.55
CA THR A 209 -2.67 10.86 18.41
C THR A 209 -4.06 11.41 18.16
N ILE A 210 -4.79 10.82 17.22
CA ILE A 210 -6.22 11.04 17.02
C ILE A 210 -6.98 9.76 17.37
N ASN A 211 -8.05 9.90 18.18
CA ASN A 211 -8.94 8.81 18.58
C ASN A 211 -10.38 9.33 18.77
N GLY A 212 -11.29 8.47 19.21
CA GLY A 212 -12.71 8.76 19.43
C GLY A 212 -13.61 8.55 18.21
N GLY A 213 -14.89 8.27 18.47
CA GLY A 213 -15.90 7.93 17.45
C GLY A 213 -16.53 9.09 16.70
N GLY A 214 -16.04 10.32 16.86
CA GLY A 214 -16.53 11.50 16.12
C GLY A 214 -15.95 11.62 14.70
N MET A 215 -16.37 12.66 13.99
CA MET A 215 -15.86 13.03 12.66
C MET A 215 -14.94 14.25 12.73
N LEU A 216 -13.88 14.23 11.94
CA LEU A 216 -12.98 15.34 11.69
C LEU A 216 -12.89 15.61 10.18
N SER A 217 -13.23 16.84 9.77
CA SER A 217 -13.09 17.33 8.41
C SER A 217 -12.03 18.43 8.37
N ILE A 218 -11.01 18.25 7.54
CA ILE A 218 -9.88 19.15 7.37
C ILE A 218 -9.85 19.69 5.94
N THR A 219 -9.74 21.01 5.79
CA THR A 219 -9.49 21.67 4.50
C THR A 219 -8.23 22.52 4.59
N GLY A 220 -7.13 21.99 4.03
CA GLY A 220 -5.81 22.62 3.94
C GLY A 220 -5.62 23.34 2.61
N ASN A 221 -5.96 24.62 2.58
CA ASN A 221 -5.81 25.50 1.42
C ASN A 221 -4.38 26.02 1.25
N PHE A 222 -3.61 26.12 2.34
CA PHE A 222 -2.23 26.61 2.28
C PHE A 222 -1.24 25.53 1.83
N ASN A 223 -1.20 24.42 2.54
CA ASN A 223 -0.19 23.38 2.36
C ASN A 223 -0.75 22.00 2.79
N ASN A 224 -0.32 21.43 3.92
CA ASN A 224 -0.72 20.10 4.35
C ASN A 224 -2.05 20.10 5.13
N GLY A 225 -2.72 18.94 5.20
CA GLY A 225 -3.85 18.73 6.10
C GLY A 225 -3.38 18.61 7.55
N ILE A 226 -2.57 17.58 7.82
CA ILE A 226 -1.96 17.30 9.12
C ILE A 226 -0.44 17.25 8.96
N THR A 227 0.30 17.95 9.82
CA THR A 227 1.75 17.75 10.00
C THR A 227 2.05 17.41 11.45
N CYS A 228 2.74 16.30 11.67
CA CYS A 228 3.34 15.92 12.95
C CYS A 228 4.86 15.77 12.77
N LYS A 229 5.65 16.47 13.59
CA LYS A 229 7.13 16.45 13.50
C LYS A 229 7.77 15.24 14.20
N ASP A 230 6.98 14.43 14.92
CA ASP A 230 7.38 13.13 15.48
C ASP A 230 6.40 12.05 14.95
N ASP A 231 5.89 11.16 15.81
CA ASP A 231 4.95 10.09 15.50
C ASP A 231 3.50 10.58 15.41
N PHE A 232 2.86 10.36 14.27
CA PHE A 232 1.42 10.51 14.12
C PHE A 232 0.72 9.15 14.25
N LYS A 233 -0.35 9.08 15.07
CA LYS A 233 -1.18 7.88 15.24
C LYS A 233 -2.66 8.17 15.04
N ALA A 234 -3.29 7.49 14.10
CA ALA A 234 -4.74 7.39 13.99
C ALA A 234 -5.19 6.07 14.63
N MET A 235 -5.85 6.15 15.78
CA MET A 235 -6.28 4.98 16.54
C MET A 235 -7.62 4.43 16.05
N ASN A 236 -8.53 5.34 15.68
CA ASN A 236 -9.87 5.13 15.15
C ASN A 236 -10.44 6.49 14.71
N GLY A 237 -11.75 6.55 14.42
CA GLY A 237 -12.48 7.77 14.07
C GLY A 237 -12.75 7.90 12.57
N ASN A 238 -13.46 8.97 12.19
CA ASN A 238 -13.75 9.29 10.79
C ASN A 238 -13.05 10.60 10.41
N ILE A 239 -12.00 10.51 9.59
CA ILE A 239 -11.13 11.64 9.24
C ILE A 239 -11.22 11.86 7.73
N THR A 240 -11.72 13.02 7.32
CA THR A 240 -11.73 13.48 5.93
C THR A 240 -10.76 14.64 5.76
N ILE A 241 -9.83 14.55 4.81
CA ILE A 241 -8.82 15.57 4.54
C ILE A 241 -8.87 15.95 3.07
N SER A 242 -9.02 17.24 2.78
CA SER A 242 -8.67 17.83 1.50
C SER A 242 -7.51 18.79 1.73
N ALA A 243 -6.37 18.57 1.07
CA ALA A 243 -5.18 19.41 1.24
C ALA A 243 -4.57 19.77 -0.11
N LYS A 244 -3.89 20.91 -0.17
CA LYS A 244 -3.17 21.32 -1.38
C LYS A 244 -1.97 20.42 -1.65
N ASN A 245 -1.13 20.25 -0.63
CA ASN A 245 0.07 19.42 -0.68
C ASN A 245 -0.21 18.07 -0.01
N HIS A 246 0.44 17.70 1.11
CA HIS A 246 0.26 16.38 1.71
C HIS A 246 -1.01 16.28 2.56
N GLY A 247 -1.68 15.13 2.53
CA GLY A 247 -2.82 14.85 3.40
C GLY A 247 -2.38 14.73 4.86
N ILE A 248 -1.56 13.72 5.14
CA ILE A 248 -0.95 13.47 6.45
C ILE A 248 0.57 13.38 6.26
N ARG A 249 1.32 14.26 6.93
CA ARG A 249 2.78 14.18 7.05
C ARG A 249 3.16 13.87 8.50
N GLY A 250 3.72 12.70 8.75
CA GLY A 250 4.33 12.33 10.04
C GLY A 250 5.83 12.13 9.86
N ASN A 251 6.65 12.97 10.47
CA ASN A 251 8.10 12.95 10.22
C ASN A 251 8.71 11.62 10.67
N ASP A 252 8.52 11.22 11.93
CA ASP A 252 9.10 9.98 12.46
C ASP A 252 8.27 8.76 12.07
N SER A 253 6.94 8.87 12.06
CA SER A 253 6.07 7.79 11.60
C SER A 253 4.64 8.27 11.32
N VAL A 254 3.94 7.50 10.48
CA VAL A 254 2.48 7.54 10.38
C VAL A 254 1.94 6.14 10.67
N VAL A 255 1.12 6.03 11.72
CA VAL A 255 0.50 4.77 12.13
C VAL A 255 -1.01 4.89 12.00
N VAL A 256 -1.63 3.96 11.29
CA VAL A 256 -3.08 3.78 11.24
C VAL A 256 -3.42 2.45 11.87
N LYS A 257 -4.03 2.49 13.06
CA LYS A 257 -4.52 1.29 13.75
C LYS A 257 -5.87 0.85 13.19
N ASP A 258 -6.81 1.78 13.11
CA ASP A 258 -8.18 1.57 12.64
C ASP A 258 -8.81 2.93 12.28
N GLY A 259 -10.07 2.93 11.81
CA GLY A 259 -10.85 4.11 11.47
C GLY A 259 -11.19 4.21 9.99
N ALA A 260 -11.96 5.23 9.63
CA ALA A 260 -12.26 5.58 8.24
C ALA A 260 -11.50 6.86 7.89
N ILE A 261 -10.52 6.77 6.99
CA ILE A 261 -9.67 7.88 6.59
C ILE A 261 -9.83 8.11 5.09
N HIS A 262 -10.27 9.31 4.72
CA HIS A 262 -10.41 9.72 3.32
C HIS A 262 -9.55 10.94 3.06
N ILE A 263 -8.65 10.85 2.09
CA ILE A 263 -7.66 11.87 1.77
C ILE A 263 -7.79 12.24 0.29
N THR A 264 -7.82 13.54 0.01
CA THR A 264 -7.67 14.08 -1.33
C THR A 264 -6.62 15.17 -1.32
N THR A 265 -5.60 15.02 -2.16
CA THR A 265 -4.56 16.02 -2.36
C THR A 265 -4.46 16.45 -3.81
N SER A 266 -4.06 17.71 -4.06
CA SER A 266 -3.94 18.22 -5.43
C SER A 266 -2.53 18.20 -5.99
N GLU A 267 -1.50 18.28 -5.14
CA GLU A 267 -0.10 18.41 -5.57
C GLU A 267 0.83 17.38 -4.93
N GLY A 268 0.60 16.98 -3.67
CA GLY A 268 1.52 16.09 -2.94
C GLY A 268 0.88 14.77 -2.54
N ASP A 269 1.59 14.04 -1.69
CA ASP A 269 1.24 12.69 -1.29
C ASP A 269 -0.01 12.62 -0.41
N GLY A 270 -0.72 11.49 -0.47
CA GLY A 270 -1.79 11.20 0.49
C GLY A 270 -1.25 11.11 1.92
N VAL A 271 -0.29 10.20 2.12
CA VAL A 271 0.38 9.95 3.40
C VAL A 271 1.89 9.95 3.20
N LYS A 272 2.62 10.72 4.02
CA LYS A 272 4.08 10.86 3.93
C LYS A 272 4.78 10.66 5.26
N SER A 273 5.87 9.89 5.27
CA SER A 273 6.86 9.89 6.35
C SER A 273 8.27 10.12 5.83
N THR A 274 9.02 11.04 6.48
CA THR A 274 10.22 11.65 5.90
C THR A 274 11.51 11.44 6.69
N LYS A 275 11.48 10.68 7.80
CA LYS A 275 12.68 10.52 8.63
C LYS A 275 13.63 9.48 8.03
N GLU A 276 14.69 9.98 7.41
CA GLU A 276 15.81 9.16 6.92
C GLU A 276 16.83 8.84 8.03
N GLY A 277 17.79 7.96 7.73
CA GLY A 277 18.97 7.70 8.56
C GLY A 277 18.73 6.93 9.87
N ASN A 278 17.46 6.73 10.26
CA ASN A 278 17.07 5.95 11.43
C ASN A 278 16.07 4.84 11.05
N PRO A 279 16.45 3.55 11.12
CA PRO A 279 15.59 2.44 10.72
C PRO A 279 14.36 2.23 11.63
N GLU A 280 14.30 2.86 12.80
CA GLU A 280 13.14 2.83 13.71
C GLU A 280 12.16 3.98 13.46
N LYS A 281 12.39 4.79 12.42
CA LYS A 281 11.59 5.97 12.03
C LYS A 281 11.46 6.04 10.52
N GLY A 282 10.70 7.01 10.00
CA GLY A 282 10.48 7.23 8.57
C GLY A 282 9.52 6.24 7.93
N TYR A 283 8.66 5.61 8.75
CA TYR A 283 7.81 4.52 8.30
C TYR A 283 6.33 4.88 8.30
N VAL A 284 5.59 4.21 7.42
CA VAL A 284 4.13 4.16 7.44
C VAL A 284 3.70 2.75 7.81
N TYR A 285 2.85 2.63 8.83
CA TYR A 285 2.33 1.35 9.32
C TYR A 285 0.81 1.35 9.34
N VAL A 286 0.20 0.39 8.63
CA VAL A 286 -1.26 0.21 8.57
C VAL A 286 -1.63 -1.15 9.18
N GLU A 287 -2.20 -1.10 10.38
CA GLU A 287 -2.73 -2.29 11.07
C GLU A 287 -4.11 -2.67 10.54
N GLY A 288 -4.94 -1.67 10.21
CA GLY A 288 -6.36 -1.82 9.92
C GLY A 288 -7.03 -0.54 9.40
N GLY A 289 -8.36 -0.52 9.45
CA GLY A 289 -9.19 0.61 9.00
C GLY A 289 -9.62 0.55 7.52
N THR A 290 -10.37 1.56 7.10
CA THR A 290 -10.74 1.82 5.70
C THR A 290 -10.09 3.13 5.26
N ILE A 291 -9.15 3.05 4.32
CA ILE A 291 -8.33 4.17 3.88
C ILE A 291 -8.59 4.40 2.39
N SER A 292 -8.94 5.61 2.01
CA SER A 292 -9.15 6.00 0.60
C SER A 292 -8.33 7.25 0.29
N ILE A 293 -7.48 7.16 -0.72
CA ILE A 293 -6.52 8.21 -1.10
C ILE A 293 -6.70 8.52 -2.59
N ALA A 294 -6.88 9.81 -2.88
CA ALA A 294 -6.69 10.37 -4.21
C ALA A 294 -5.58 11.42 -4.11
N ALA A 295 -4.39 11.09 -4.61
CA ALA A 295 -3.20 11.92 -4.48
C ALA A 295 -2.73 12.52 -5.81
N GLY A 296 -2.13 13.72 -5.73
CA GLY A 296 -1.52 14.38 -6.89
C GLY A 296 -0.11 13.86 -7.19
N ASP A 297 0.54 13.26 -6.20
CA ASP A 297 1.86 12.62 -6.25
C ASP A 297 1.66 11.16 -5.77
N ASP A 298 2.43 10.69 -4.78
CA ASP A 298 2.28 9.34 -4.24
C ASP A 298 1.01 9.13 -3.40
N GLY A 299 0.45 7.92 -3.44
CA GLY A 299 -0.58 7.51 -2.49
C GLY A 299 -0.03 7.48 -1.06
N ILE A 300 1.00 6.67 -0.85
CA ILE A 300 1.73 6.52 0.41
C ILE A 300 3.24 6.54 0.14
N GLN A 301 3.97 7.46 0.76
CA GLN A 301 5.43 7.52 0.68
C GLN A 301 6.09 7.40 2.06
N ALA A 302 7.18 6.65 2.14
CA ALA A 302 7.97 6.49 3.36
C ALA A 302 9.47 6.39 3.09
N SER A 303 10.29 7.15 3.83
CA SER A 303 11.75 7.11 3.70
C SER A 303 12.41 5.79 4.15
N THR A 304 11.75 4.95 4.93
CA THR A 304 12.36 3.68 5.40
C THR A 304 11.52 2.46 5.13
N ALA A 305 10.23 2.51 5.45
CA ALA A 305 9.37 1.35 5.28
C ALA A 305 7.88 1.70 5.15
N ILE A 306 7.19 0.93 4.32
CA ILE A 306 5.73 0.82 4.33
C ILE A 306 5.39 -0.60 4.77
N SER A 307 4.54 -0.74 5.79
CA SER A 307 4.06 -2.05 6.25
C SER A 307 2.54 -2.05 6.38
N VAL A 308 1.89 -2.92 5.62
CA VAL A 308 0.44 -3.12 5.65
C VAL A 308 0.15 -4.52 6.16
N THR A 309 -0.40 -4.63 7.37
CA THR A 309 -0.79 -5.92 7.96
C THR A 309 -2.28 -6.20 7.85
N GLY A 310 -3.10 -5.19 7.56
CA GLY A 310 -4.55 -5.30 7.47
C GLY A 310 -5.22 -4.04 6.90
N GLY A 311 -6.55 -4.01 6.97
CA GLY A 311 -7.38 -2.89 6.49
C GLY A 311 -7.84 -3.04 5.05
N THR A 312 -8.61 -2.05 4.59
CA THR A 312 -9.06 -1.89 3.20
C THR A 312 -8.56 -0.55 2.70
N ILE A 313 -7.64 -0.58 1.74
CA ILE A 313 -6.92 0.57 1.21
C ILE A 313 -7.29 0.73 -0.26
N SER A 314 -7.73 1.92 -0.66
CA SER A 314 -7.98 2.27 -2.07
C SER A 314 -7.18 3.50 -2.45
N ILE A 315 -6.42 3.42 -3.55
CA ILE A 315 -5.49 4.47 -3.99
C ILE A 315 -5.72 4.81 -5.46
N ALA A 316 -5.78 6.10 -5.74
CA ALA A 316 -5.47 6.71 -7.03
C ALA A 316 -4.36 7.72 -6.81
N ALA A 317 -3.23 7.58 -7.50
CA ALA A 317 -2.04 8.40 -7.33
C ALA A 317 -1.62 9.02 -8.66
N GLY A 318 -0.98 10.19 -8.59
CA GLY A 318 -0.41 10.85 -9.77
C GLY A 318 0.97 10.31 -10.15
N ASP A 319 1.71 9.82 -9.16
CA ASP A 319 2.95 9.05 -9.31
C ASP A 319 2.74 7.65 -8.74
N ASP A 320 3.40 7.24 -7.66
CA ASP A 320 3.33 5.85 -7.20
C ASP A 320 2.15 5.60 -6.26
N ALA A 321 1.55 4.41 -6.32
CA ALA A 321 0.53 4.10 -5.32
C ALA A 321 1.15 3.94 -3.93
N MET A 322 2.29 3.23 -3.83
CA MET A 322 3.08 3.11 -2.60
C MET A 322 4.57 3.10 -2.92
N HIS A 323 5.31 4.07 -2.37
CA HIS A 323 6.75 4.23 -2.56
C HIS A 323 7.50 4.18 -1.22
N ALA A 324 8.45 3.26 -1.08
CA ALA A 324 9.35 3.22 0.07
C ALA A 324 10.82 3.23 -0.37
N ASP A 325 11.61 4.23 0.05
CA ASP A 325 13.04 4.28 -0.28
C ASP A 325 13.79 3.04 0.27
N GLY A 326 13.23 2.40 1.30
CA GLY A 326 13.67 1.12 1.85
C GLY A 326 12.73 -0.03 1.50
N THR A 327 11.97 -0.53 2.47
CA THR A 327 11.18 -1.77 2.30
C THR A 327 9.69 -1.52 2.30
N LEU A 328 9.02 -1.99 1.25
CA LEU A 328 7.56 -2.07 1.17
C LEU A 328 7.13 -3.51 1.46
N THR A 329 6.25 -3.72 2.44
CA THR A 329 5.71 -5.04 2.78
C THR A 329 4.19 -5.02 2.88
N ILE A 330 3.53 -5.84 2.06
CA ILE A 330 2.10 -6.17 2.20
C ILE A 330 1.98 -7.56 2.82
N GLY A 331 1.67 -7.59 4.11
CA GLY A 331 1.44 -8.82 4.88
C GLY A 331 -0.03 -9.25 4.94
N GLY A 332 -0.97 -8.33 4.71
CA GLY A 332 -2.41 -8.59 4.79
C GLY A 332 -3.26 -7.43 4.28
N GLY A 333 -4.58 -7.53 4.49
CA GLY A 333 -5.54 -6.51 4.06
C GLY A 333 -5.96 -6.63 2.58
N THR A 334 -6.74 -5.64 2.14
CA THR A 334 -7.17 -5.46 0.75
C THR A 334 -6.61 -4.15 0.24
N VAL A 335 -5.89 -4.16 -0.87
CA VAL A 335 -5.26 -3.01 -1.51
C VAL A 335 -5.76 -2.92 -2.96
N GLU A 336 -6.52 -1.87 -3.25
CA GLU A 336 -7.13 -1.61 -4.56
C GLU A 336 -6.51 -0.33 -5.14
N ILE A 337 -5.64 -0.49 -6.14
CA ILE A 337 -4.96 0.61 -6.81
C ILE A 337 -5.60 0.79 -8.18
N SER A 338 -6.36 1.87 -8.36
CA SER A 338 -7.09 2.10 -9.60
C SER A 338 -6.26 2.79 -10.69
N GLU A 339 -5.29 3.62 -10.28
CA GLU A 339 -4.46 4.44 -11.16
C GLU A 339 -3.21 4.88 -10.39
N CYS A 340 -2.06 4.77 -11.06
CA CYS A 340 -0.73 5.19 -10.59
C CYS A 340 0.26 5.09 -11.75
N TYR A 341 1.42 5.72 -11.62
CA TYR A 341 2.54 5.52 -12.52
C TYR A 341 3.20 4.17 -12.27
N GLU A 342 3.72 3.92 -11.06
CA GLU A 342 4.10 2.59 -10.59
C GLU A 342 3.18 2.12 -9.44
N GLY A 343 2.97 0.80 -9.34
CA GLY A 343 2.12 0.23 -8.30
C GLY A 343 2.80 0.21 -6.93
N LEU A 344 3.73 -0.72 -6.73
CA LEU A 344 4.48 -0.87 -5.49
C LEU A 344 5.98 -0.70 -5.76
N GLU A 345 6.58 0.38 -5.26
CA GLU A 345 8.01 0.65 -5.39
C GLU A 345 8.74 0.57 -4.04
N GLY A 346 9.94 -0.01 -4.06
CA GLY A 346 10.96 0.27 -3.07
C GLY A 346 12.27 -0.46 -3.30
N LEU A 347 13.26 -0.28 -2.43
CA LEU A 347 14.49 -1.07 -2.49
C LEU A 347 14.17 -2.58 -2.34
N VAL A 348 13.24 -2.92 -1.45
CA VAL A 348 12.73 -4.28 -1.32
C VAL A 348 11.21 -4.26 -1.30
N VAL A 349 10.58 -5.06 -2.17
CA VAL A 349 9.12 -5.22 -2.22
C VAL A 349 8.74 -6.65 -1.82
N ASN A 350 7.99 -6.77 -0.73
CA ASN A 350 7.54 -8.04 -0.18
C ASN A 350 6.02 -8.16 -0.24
N VAL A 351 5.52 -9.19 -0.91
CA VAL A 351 4.10 -9.59 -0.90
C VAL A 351 3.98 -10.92 -0.15
N ALA A 352 3.65 -10.83 1.13
CA ALA A 352 3.51 -11.98 2.01
C ALA A 352 2.05 -12.43 2.19
N GLY A 353 1.09 -11.55 1.91
CA GLY A 353 -0.33 -11.83 2.06
C GLY A 353 -1.22 -10.75 1.44
N GLY A 354 -2.50 -10.76 1.84
CA GLY A 354 -3.50 -9.79 1.38
C GLY A 354 -4.07 -10.07 -0.01
N ARG A 355 -5.03 -9.23 -0.41
CA ARG A 355 -5.56 -9.15 -1.78
C ARG A 355 -5.14 -7.81 -2.36
N ILE A 356 -4.31 -7.84 -3.40
CA ILE A 356 -3.77 -6.67 -4.09
C ILE A 356 -4.27 -6.73 -5.52
N HIS A 357 -4.95 -5.68 -5.95
CA HIS A 357 -5.35 -5.48 -7.34
C HIS A 357 -4.86 -4.11 -7.78
N LEU A 358 -4.01 -4.06 -8.79
CA LEU A 358 -3.36 -2.82 -9.21
C LEU A 358 -3.39 -2.59 -10.72
N ASN A 359 -3.50 -1.32 -11.08
CA ASN A 359 -3.43 -0.82 -12.44
C ASN A 359 -2.43 0.34 -12.50
N ALA A 360 -1.28 0.06 -13.11
CA ALA A 360 -0.15 0.98 -13.26
C ALA A 360 0.03 1.38 -14.73
N GLU A 361 0.33 2.65 -14.96
CA GLU A 361 0.68 3.16 -16.28
C GLU A 361 2.02 2.62 -16.77
N ASP A 362 2.95 2.43 -15.84
CA ASP A 362 4.22 1.80 -16.07
C ASP A 362 4.33 0.49 -15.28
N ASP A 363 5.24 0.38 -14.31
CA ASP A 363 5.56 -0.89 -13.69
C ASP A 363 4.58 -1.28 -12.60
N GLY A 364 4.19 -2.57 -12.57
CA GLY A 364 3.28 -3.07 -11.55
C GLY A 364 3.93 -3.09 -10.17
N LEU A 365 5.05 -3.79 -10.07
CA LEU A 365 5.97 -3.77 -8.93
C LEU A 365 7.35 -3.39 -9.45
N ASN A 366 8.05 -2.52 -8.72
CA ASN A 366 9.41 -2.08 -9.06
C ASN A 366 10.32 -2.19 -7.83
N ALA A 367 11.42 -2.94 -7.94
CA ALA A 367 12.50 -2.92 -6.97
C ALA A 367 13.72 -2.15 -7.51
N SER A 368 13.93 -0.95 -6.96
CA SER A 368 14.99 -0.03 -7.39
C SER A 368 15.68 0.57 -6.17
N ALA A 369 16.98 0.84 -6.25
CA ALA A 369 17.67 1.57 -5.19
C ALA A 369 17.42 3.09 -5.24
N GLY A 370 16.49 3.52 -6.10
CA GLY A 370 16.43 4.88 -6.60
C GLY A 370 17.74 5.31 -7.25
N SER A 371 17.78 6.53 -7.79
CA SER A 371 19.04 7.22 -8.02
C SER A 371 19.69 7.52 -6.66
N THR A 372 20.34 6.54 -6.04
CA THR A 372 20.97 6.68 -4.72
C THR A 372 21.72 8.00 -4.65
N ALA A 373 21.21 8.89 -3.81
CA ALA A 373 21.93 10.05 -3.31
C ALA A 373 23.07 9.53 -2.43
N ASP A 374 24.08 8.92 -3.03
CA ASP A 374 25.40 8.89 -2.43
C ASP A 374 25.74 10.36 -2.18
N GLY A 375 25.85 10.75 -0.90
CA GLY A 375 26.06 12.12 -0.42
C GLY A 375 27.34 12.80 -0.91
N THR A 376 27.93 12.31 -2.00
CA THR A 376 28.76 13.12 -2.88
C THR A 376 27.86 13.90 -3.83
N GLU A 377 27.70 15.19 -3.54
CA GLU A 377 27.27 16.16 -4.53
C GLU A 377 28.05 15.95 -5.84
N LYS A 378 27.48 15.24 -6.82
CA LYS A 378 27.62 15.66 -8.20
C LYS A 378 26.86 16.97 -8.29
N LYS A 379 27.54 18.04 -7.86
CA LYS A 379 27.19 19.41 -8.20
C LYS A 379 26.83 19.40 -9.67
N ARG A 380 25.54 19.48 -9.99
CA ARG A 380 25.09 19.95 -11.30
C ARG A 380 25.46 21.43 -11.32
N GLY A 381 26.74 21.67 -11.64
CA GLY A 381 27.33 22.98 -11.67
C GLY A 381 26.53 23.85 -12.62
N ILE A 382 26.20 25.04 -12.15
CA ILE A 382 25.63 26.14 -12.90
C ILE A 382 26.58 26.44 -14.06
N GLY A 383 26.33 25.85 -15.22
CA GLY A 383 27.24 25.90 -16.36
C GLY A 383 26.71 25.32 -17.67
N ASP A 384 25.46 24.86 -17.75
CA ASP A 384 24.88 24.40 -19.01
C ASP A 384 24.22 25.56 -19.78
N PHE A 385 25.05 26.50 -20.21
CA PHE A 385 24.74 27.40 -21.31
C PHE A 385 25.88 27.28 -22.33
N GLY A 386 25.79 26.24 -23.17
CA GLY A 386 26.42 26.18 -24.48
C GLY A 386 27.56 25.18 -24.64
N GLY A 387 27.34 24.15 -25.45
CA GLY A 387 28.44 23.37 -26.03
C GLY A 387 28.04 21.98 -26.53
N PHE A 388 27.97 21.81 -27.84
CA PHE A 388 27.99 20.51 -28.51
C PHE A 388 29.14 19.62 -27.98
N GLY A 389 28.83 18.41 -27.48
CA GLY A 389 29.78 17.30 -27.43
C GLY A 389 29.66 16.39 -26.19
N GLY A 390 29.11 15.19 -26.38
CA GLY A 390 29.28 14.08 -25.44
C GLY A 390 28.22 13.00 -25.60
N PHE A 391 28.48 11.99 -26.43
CA PHE A 391 27.74 10.73 -26.40
C PHE A 391 27.93 10.11 -25.01
N GLY A 392 26.94 10.26 -24.14
CA GLY A 392 26.94 9.62 -22.84
C GLY A 392 26.79 8.11 -23.02
N GLU A 393 27.71 7.33 -22.46
CA GLU A 393 27.53 5.90 -22.28
C GLU A 393 26.19 5.65 -21.56
N GLY A 394 25.37 4.75 -22.11
CA GLY A 394 24.11 4.29 -21.53
C GLY A 394 24.33 3.77 -20.11
N GLY A 395 23.50 4.15 -19.15
CA GLY A 395 23.40 3.41 -17.89
C GLY A 395 22.96 1.99 -18.23
N GLY A 396 23.80 1.00 -17.95
CA GLY A 396 23.51 -0.39 -18.27
C GLY A 396 22.60 -1.05 -17.23
N MET A 397 22.01 -2.18 -17.61
CA MET A 397 21.33 -3.17 -16.75
C MET A 397 22.30 -3.67 -15.67
N GLN A 398 22.42 -2.97 -14.54
CA GLN A 398 23.30 -3.36 -13.44
C GLN A 398 22.50 -4.12 -12.40
N TYR A 399 22.94 -5.33 -12.10
CA TYR A 399 22.43 -6.11 -10.99
C TYR A 399 22.78 -5.41 -9.67
N GLU A 400 21.76 -5.21 -8.84
CA GLU A 400 21.85 -4.61 -7.52
C GLU A 400 21.31 -5.59 -6.48
N SER A 401 22.18 -6.23 -5.71
CA SER A 401 21.78 -7.26 -4.73
C SER A 401 20.90 -6.73 -3.60
N SER A 402 20.86 -5.41 -3.40
CA SER A 402 19.96 -4.77 -2.43
C SER A 402 18.53 -4.67 -2.95
N CYS A 403 18.33 -4.71 -4.27
CA CYS A 403 17.03 -4.65 -4.91
C CYS A 403 16.41 -6.03 -4.95
N GLN A 404 15.22 -6.22 -4.35
CA GLN A 404 14.60 -7.54 -4.27
C GLN A 404 13.07 -7.45 -4.35
N ILE A 405 12.46 -8.36 -5.11
CA ILE A 405 11.02 -8.61 -5.04
C ILE A 405 10.79 -10.03 -4.53
N ASN A 406 10.05 -10.15 -3.43
CA ASN A 406 9.69 -11.44 -2.83
C ASN A 406 8.18 -11.60 -2.73
N ILE A 407 7.65 -12.64 -3.37
CA ILE A 407 6.22 -13.00 -3.29
C ILE A 407 6.12 -14.35 -2.60
N SER A 408 5.58 -14.39 -1.39
CA SER A 408 5.46 -15.62 -0.59
C SER A 408 4.02 -16.05 -0.31
N GLY A 409 3.04 -15.16 -0.56
CA GLY A 409 1.63 -15.43 -0.31
C GLY A 409 0.72 -14.38 -0.94
N GLY A 410 -0.56 -14.41 -0.55
CA GLY A 410 -1.57 -13.45 -1.01
C GLY A 410 -2.13 -13.71 -2.41
N TYR A 411 -3.00 -12.79 -2.83
CA TYR A 411 -3.55 -12.70 -4.17
C TYR A 411 -3.05 -11.39 -4.79
N LEU A 412 -2.27 -11.47 -5.85
CA LEU A 412 -1.69 -10.32 -6.56
C LEU A 412 -2.18 -10.32 -8.00
N TYR A 413 -2.94 -9.30 -8.36
CA TYR A 413 -3.34 -9.01 -9.72
C TYR A 413 -2.68 -7.71 -10.20
N VAL A 414 -1.97 -7.80 -11.32
CA VAL A 414 -1.22 -6.70 -11.92
C VAL A 414 -1.69 -6.41 -13.33
N GLU A 415 -2.05 -5.16 -13.58
CA GLU A 415 -2.15 -4.55 -14.89
C GLU A 415 -1.06 -3.50 -15.05
N ALA A 416 -0.05 -3.77 -15.89
CA ALA A 416 1.06 -2.84 -16.11
C ALA A 416 1.13 -2.38 -17.58
N GLY A 417 1.31 -1.08 -17.82
CA GLY A 417 1.68 -0.56 -19.14
C GLY A 417 3.18 -0.67 -19.42
N GLY A 418 3.96 -0.66 -18.35
CA GLY A 418 5.37 -1.00 -18.21
C GLY A 418 5.59 -2.48 -17.96
N ASP A 419 6.71 -2.83 -17.34
CA ASP A 419 7.00 -4.17 -16.87
C ASP A 419 5.98 -4.64 -15.82
N GLY A 420 5.58 -5.91 -15.89
CA GLY A 420 4.63 -6.45 -14.92
C GLY A 420 5.20 -6.45 -13.50
N ILE A 421 6.40 -7.02 -13.36
CA ILE A 421 7.18 -7.06 -12.13
C ILE A 421 8.64 -6.83 -12.56
N ASP A 422 9.24 -5.72 -12.13
CA ASP A 422 10.62 -5.34 -12.45
C ASP A 422 11.50 -5.30 -11.20
N SER A 423 12.66 -5.93 -11.25
CA SER A 423 13.64 -5.90 -10.17
C SER A 423 15.04 -5.62 -10.70
N ASN A 424 15.67 -4.57 -10.18
CA ASN A 424 17.09 -4.35 -10.42
C ASN A 424 18.00 -5.39 -9.74
N GLY A 425 17.46 -6.28 -8.90
CA GLY A 425 18.15 -7.44 -8.37
C GLY A 425 17.40 -8.73 -8.68
N ASP A 426 17.02 -9.49 -7.66
CA ASP A 426 16.34 -10.78 -7.86
C ASP A 426 14.81 -10.64 -7.71
N LEU A 427 14.10 -11.54 -8.39
CA LEU A 427 12.66 -11.76 -8.24
C LEU A 427 12.42 -13.20 -7.79
N THR A 428 11.83 -13.37 -6.60
CA THR A 428 11.54 -14.69 -6.02
C THR A 428 10.06 -14.86 -5.71
N ILE A 429 9.44 -15.88 -6.32
CA ILE A 429 8.05 -16.30 -6.09
C ILE A 429 8.04 -17.65 -5.37
N ASN A 430 7.78 -17.63 -4.07
CA ASN A 430 7.70 -18.81 -3.20
C ASN A 430 6.25 -19.29 -2.96
N GLY A 431 5.24 -18.47 -3.26
CA GLY A 431 3.84 -18.79 -2.99
C GLY A 431 2.87 -17.73 -3.54
N GLY A 432 1.60 -17.82 -3.12
CA GLY A 432 0.53 -16.91 -3.54
C GLY A 432 -0.16 -17.29 -4.85
N SER A 433 -1.14 -16.47 -5.25
CA SER A 433 -1.75 -16.47 -6.57
C SER A 433 -1.38 -15.17 -7.28
N VAL A 434 -0.51 -15.27 -8.29
CA VAL A 434 0.07 -14.13 -9.02
C VAL A 434 -0.45 -14.14 -10.44
N ILE A 435 -1.14 -13.07 -10.82
CA ILE A 435 -1.73 -12.85 -12.14
C ILE A 435 -1.17 -11.55 -12.68
N VAL A 436 -0.45 -11.61 -13.80
CA VAL A 436 0.18 -10.45 -14.39
C VAL A 436 -0.26 -10.31 -15.84
N ASN A 437 -1.01 -9.26 -16.12
CA ASN A 437 -1.23 -8.74 -17.47
C ASN A 437 -0.18 -7.65 -17.72
N GLY A 438 0.99 -8.09 -18.16
CA GLY A 438 2.11 -7.25 -18.54
C GLY A 438 1.90 -6.53 -19.88
N PRO A 439 2.95 -5.89 -20.40
CA PRO A 439 2.82 -4.91 -21.46
C PRO A 439 2.61 -5.54 -22.83
N ALA A 440 1.93 -4.80 -23.71
CA ALA A 440 1.82 -5.14 -25.13
C ALA A 440 3.02 -4.64 -25.97
N ASN A 441 3.92 -3.86 -25.36
CA ASN A 441 5.08 -3.27 -26.02
C ASN A 441 6.28 -4.25 -25.96
N ASP A 442 7.18 -4.20 -26.95
CA ASP A 442 8.35 -5.11 -27.01
C ASP A 442 9.55 -4.66 -26.19
N GLY A 443 9.49 -3.47 -25.57
CA GLY A 443 10.56 -2.92 -24.74
C GLY A 443 10.60 -3.47 -23.32
N ASN A 444 9.50 -4.10 -22.89
CA ASN A 444 9.24 -4.56 -21.53
C ASN A 444 8.72 -6.02 -21.57
N GLY A 445 8.66 -6.66 -20.41
CA GLY A 445 8.23 -8.04 -20.14
C GLY A 445 7.16 -8.13 -19.05
N ALA A 446 6.56 -9.32 -18.93
CA ALA A 446 5.62 -9.58 -17.83
C ALA A 446 6.36 -9.81 -16.49
N LEU A 447 7.59 -10.31 -16.57
CA LEU A 447 8.57 -10.39 -15.48
C LEU A 447 9.88 -9.85 -16.08
N ASP A 448 10.56 -8.96 -15.37
CA ASP A 448 11.90 -8.45 -15.67
C ASP A 448 12.74 -8.50 -14.38
N ALA A 449 13.98 -8.96 -14.48
CA ALA A 449 14.91 -8.90 -13.36
C ALA A 449 16.36 -8.87 -13.86
N ASN A 450 17.17 -7.94 -13.34
CA ASN A 450 18.61 -7.93 -13.66
C ASN A 450 19.37 -9.12 -13.05
N GLY A 451 18.78 -9.77 -12.04
CA GLY A 451 19.26 -10.96 -11.35
C GLY A 451 18.50 -12.23 -11.74
N ALA A 452 18.25 -13.10 -10.76
CA ALA A 452 17.53 -14.35 -10.97
C ALA A 452 16.01 -14.16 -10.85
N ILE A 453 15.27 -14.81 -11.74
CA ILE A 453 13.82 -15.03 -11.60
C ILE A 453 13.62 -16.46 -11.10
N LEU A 454 13.14 -16.61 -9.86
CA LEU A 454 12.95 -17.92 -9.21
C LEU A 454 11.46 -18.17 -8.91
N VAL A 455 10.93 -19.29 -9.38
CA VAL A 455 9.54 -19.72 -9.10
C VAL A 455 9.55 -21.04 -8.33
N ASN A 456 9.44 -20.94 -7.01
CA ASN A 456 9.57 -22.06 -6.10
C ASN A 456 8.23 -22.61 -5.59
N GLY A 457 7.15 -21.86 -5.74
CA GLY A 457 5.83 -22.24 -5.25
C GLY A 457 4.71 -21.33 -5.75
N GLY A 458 3.46 -21.71 -5.47
CA GLY A 458 2.28 -20.88 -5.76
C GLY A 458 1.69 -21.07 -7.15
N PHE A 459 0.71 -20.25 -7.48
CA PHE A 459 0.09 -20.19 -8.81
C PHE A 459 0.57 -18.92 -9.51
N LEU A 460 1.11 -19.04 -10.73
CA LEU A 460 1.59 -17.93 -11.53
C LEU A 460 1.02 -18.03 -12.94
N VAL A 461 0.35 -16.98 -13.40
CA VAL A 461 0.13 -16.71 -14.82
C VAL A 461 0.60 -15.29 -15.13
N ALA A 462 1.66 -15.17 -15.94
CA ALA A 462 2.16 -13.89 -16.42
C ALA A 462 2.11 -13.86 -17.94
N VAL A 463 1.42 -12.87 -18.50
CA VAL A 463 1.23 -12.71 -19.95
C VAL A 463 1.72 -11.35 -20.40
N GLY A 464 2.27 -11.27 -21.61
CA GLY A 464 2.76 -10.02 -22.16
C GLY A 464 3.38 -10.20 -23.54
N SER A 465 4.20 -9.24 -23.95
CA SER A 465 4.99 -9.36 -25.17
C SER A 465 6.19 -10.30 -25.00
N SER A 466 6.64 -10.91 -26.10
CA SER A 466 7.84 -11.77 -26.13
C SER A 466 9.12 -11.04 -26.54
N GLY A 467 9.07 -9.72 -26.75
CA GLY A 467 10.20 -8.92 -27.26
C GLY A 467 11.39 -8.90 -26.30
N MET A 468 11.13 -8.46 -25.07
CA MET A 468 12.07 -8.42 -23.94
C MET A 468 11.61 -9.36 -22.81
N ALA A 469 10.88 -10.43 -23.14
CA ALA A 469 10.41 -11.37 -22.13
C ALA A 469 11.58 -12.09 -21.46
N GLU A 470 11.62 -11.99 -20.14
CA GLU A 470 12.46 -12.83 -19.30
C GLU A 470 11.66 -14.01 -18.73
N TYR A 471 12.37 -15.02 -18.24
CA TYR A 471 11.76 -16.27 -17.80
C TYR A 471 12.42 -16.79 -16.53
N PRO A 472 11.70 -17.56 -15.70
CA PRO A 472 12.29 -18.23 -14.54
C PRO A 472 13.51 -19.08 -14.91
N GLU A 473 14.47 -19.20 -14.00
CA GLU A 473 15.65 -20.02 -14.20
C GLU A 473 15.39 -21.51 -13.90
N GLY A 474 16.23 -22.40 -14.45
CA GLY A 474 16.15 -23.85 -14.21
C GLY A 474 16.51 -24.29 -12.78
N THR A 475 16.98 -23.37 -11.95
CA THR A 475 17.22 -23.53 -10.50
C THR A 475 15.96 -23.33 -9.65
N SER A 476 14.85 -22.86 -10.25
CA SER A 476 13.54 -22.78 -9.63
C SER A 476 13.05 -24.15 -9.13
N ALA A 477 12.23 -24.17 -8.07
CA ALA A 477 11.74 -25.43 -7.48
C ALA A 477 10.40 -25.93 -8.06
N GLN A 478 9.63 -25.08 -8.74
CA GLN A 478 8.35 -25.45 -9.35
C GLN A 478 8.42 -25.45 -10.88
N ASN A 479 7.72 -26.41 -11.52
CA ASN A 479 7.73 -26.51 -12.98
C ASN A 479 6.99 -25.32 -13.63
N VAL A 480 7.50 -24.87 -14.77
CA VAL A 480 6.99 -23.74 -15.53
C VAL A 480 6.80 -24.14 -17.00
N ILE A 481 5.62 -23.87 -17.54
CA ILE A 481 5.32 -23.97 -18.97
C ILE A 481 5.37 -22.56 -19.55
N ILE A 482 6.30 -22.35 -20.47
CA ILE A 482 6.47 -21.11 -21.22
C ILE A 482 5.88 -21.32 -22.60
N THR A 483 4.87 -20.52 -22.96
CA THR A 483 4.27 -20.52 -24.28
C THR A 483 4.63 -19.24 -25.01
N THR A 484 5.21 -19.37 -26.20
CA THR A 484 5.44 -18.23 -27.09
C THR A 484 4.70 -18.42 -28.40
N PHE A 485 3.70 -17.57 -28.64
CA PHE A 485 2.93 -17.59 -29.87
C PHE A 485 3.71 -16.93 -31.01
N SER A 486 3.71 -17.57 -32.18
CA SER A 486 4.36 -17.04 -33.39
C SER A 486 3.70 -15.77 -33.93
N GLN A 487 2.48 -15.47 -33.49
CA GLN A 487 1.73 -14.25 -33.81
C GLN A 487 1.13 -13.69 -32.51
N ARG A 488 1.03 -12.36 -32.41
CA ARG A 488 0.34 -11.71 -31.29
C ARG A 488 -1.13 -12.09 -31.25
N GLN A 489 -1.56 -12.55 -30.09
CA GLN A 489 -2.95 -12.81 -29.75
C GLN A 489 -3.60 -11.50 -29.29
N GLN A 490 -4.83 -11.23 -29.73
CA GLN A 490 -5.56 -10.03 -29.30
C GLN A 490 -5.98 -10.16 -27.83
N ALA A 491 -6.11 -9.03 -27.14
CA ALA A 491 -6.78 -8.97 -25.84
C ALA A 491 -8.13 -9.72 -25.87
N GLY A 492 -8.44 -10.46 -24.82
CA GLY A 492 -9.63 -11.31 -24.75
C GLY A 492 -9.48 -12.68 -25.42
N THR A 493 -8.39 -12.97 -26.12
CA THR A 493 -8.13 -14.30 -26.68
C THR A 493 -7.70 -15.25 -25.56
N LEU A 494 -8.54 -16.22 -25.22
CA LEU A 494 -8.27 -17.20 -24.17
C LEU A 494 -6.96 -17.99 -24.41
N VAL A 495 -6.23 -18.24 -23.33
CA VAL A 495 -5.20 -19.28 -23.27
C VAL A 495 -5.65 -20.35 -22.29
N ARG A 496 -5.45 -21.62 -22.67
CA ARG A 496 -5.81 -22.77 -21.84
C ARG A 496 -4.70 -23.80 -21.78
N VAL A 497 -4.47 -24.38 -20.60
CA VAL A 497 -3.51 -25.46 -20.38
C VAL A 497 -4.23 -26.63 -19.71
N ILE A 498 -4.13 -27.82 -20.32
CA ILE A 498 -4.68 -29.07 -19.79
C ILE A 498 -3.60 -30.14 -19.68
N ASP A 499 -3.82 -31.13 -18.81
CA ASP A 499 -3.00 -32.35 -18.76
C ASP A 499 -3.51 -33.43 -19.73
N GLY A 500 -2.82 -34.58 -19.78
CA GLY A 500 -3.20 -35.73 -20.60
C GLY A 500 -4.51 -36.44 -20.18
N GLU A 501 -5.09 -36.09 -19.03
CA GLU A 501 -6.41 -36.56 -18.58
C GLU A 501 -7.53 -35.55 -18.87
N GLU A 502 -7.22 -34.48 -19.63
CA GLU A 502 -8.10 -33.35 -19.93
C GLU A 502 -8.52 -32.51 -18.70
N ASN A 503 -7.80 -32.62 -17.58
CA ASN A 503 -8.02 -31.74 -16.44
C ASN A 503 -7.58 -30.32 -16.80
N ASP A 504 -8.40 -29.33 -16.41
CA ASP A 504 -8.10 -27.91 -16.61
C ASP A 504 -7.14 -27.40 -15.54
N LEU A 505 -5.95 -26.92 -15.95
CA LEU A 505 -4.96 -26.31 -15.05
C LEU A 505 -4.97 -24.79 -15.16
N LEU A 506 -5.25 -24.27 -16.35
CA LEU A 506 -5.40 -22.84 -16.61
C LEU A 506 -6.45 -22.66 -17.68
N THR A 507 -7.45 -21.82 -17.43
CA THR A 507 -8.21 -21.13 -18.48
C THR A 507 -8.21 -19.65 -18.11
N PHE A 508 -7.55 -18.84 -18.94
CA PHE A 508 -7.29 -17.43 -18.63
C PHE A 508 -7.57 -16.53 -19.83
N THR A 509 -8.13 -15.35 -19.55
CA THR A 509 -8.41 -14.29 -20.52
C THR A 509 -7.49 -13.10 -20.28
N PRO A 510 -6.37 -13.00 -21.02
CA PRO A 510 -5.52 -11.81 -20.99
C PRO A 510 -6.30 -10.54 -21.33
N SER A 511 -6.11 -9.49 -20.54
CA SER A 511 -6.73 -8.18 -20.75
C SER A 511 -6.03 -7.36 -21.85
N LYS A 512 -4.77 -7.70 -22.13
CA LYS A 512 -3.88 -7.05 -23.11
C LYS A 512 -3.51 -7.97 -24.26
N THR A 513 -3.01 -7.38 -25.35
CA THR A 513 -2.43 -8.14 -26.47
C THR A 513 -1.16 -8.82 -25.98
N TYR A 514 -0.99 -10.10 -26.29
CA TYR A 514 0.11 -10.91 -25.77
C TYR A 514 0.64 -11.89 -26.81
N ASN A 515 1.87 -12.35 -26.62
CA ASN A 515 2.39 -13.53 -27.29
C ASN A 515 3.40 -14.32 -26.44
N SER A 516 3.62 -13.92 -25.20
CA SER A 516 4.34 -14.68 -24.18
C SER A 516 3.38 -15.03 -23.04
N VAL A 517 3.45 -16.27 -22.56
CA VAL A 517 2.72 -16.76 -21.39
C VAL A 517 3.69 -17.57 -20.54
N ILE A 518 3.82 -17.21 -19.27
CA ILE A 518 4.58 -17.93 -18.25
C ILE A 518 3.54 -18.50 -17.29
N PHE A 519 3.41 -19.82 -17.27
CA PHE A 519 2.46 -20.52 -16.41
C PHE A 519 3.17 -21.48 -15.47
N SER A 520 2.96 -21.31 -14.16
CA SER A 520 3.41 -22.24 -13.14
C SER A 520 2.27 -22.57 -12.18
N SER A 521 2.16 -23.83 -11.79
CA SER A 521 1.20 -24.31 -10.81
C SER A 521 1.75 -25.56 -10.10
N PRO A 522 1.38 -25.82 -8.83
CA PRO A 522 1.76 -27.04 -8.13
C PRO A 522 1.24 -28.31 -8.82
N ASP A 523 0.25 -28.18 -9.71
CA ASP A 523 -0.33 -29.28 -10.48
C ASP A 523 0.50 -29.66 -11.73
N ILE A 524 1.54 -28.89 -12.07
CA ILE A 524 2.48 -29.22 -13.15
C ILE A 524 3.55 -30.18 -12.61
N ARG A 525 3.52 -31.42 -13.10
CA ARG A 525 4.34 -32.55 -12.63
C ARG A 525 5.33 -32.99 -13.69
N SER A 526 6.54 -33.35 -13.25
CA SER A 526 7.56 -33.95 -14.11
C SER A 526 7.09 -35.31 -14.66
N GLY A 527 7.41 -35.60 -15.91
CA GLY A 527 7.02 -36.80 -16.65
C GLY A 527 5.65 -36.73 -17.32
N MET A 528 4.85 -35.68 -17.08
CA MET A 528 3.51 -35.54 -17.63
C MET A 528 3.51 -34.67 -18.90
N GLU A 529 2.59 -34.97 -19.82
CA GLU A 529 2.33 -34.14 -21.00
C GLU A 529 1.22 -33.11 -20.72
N TYR A 530 1.44 -31.89 -21.18
CA TYR A 530 0.49 -30.79 -21.12
C TYR A 530 0.25 -30.22 -22.51
N THR A 531 -1.00 -29.84 -22.79
CA THR A 531 -1.40 -29.25 -24.08
C THR A 531 -1.89 -27.83 -23.88
N VAL A 532 -1.38 -26.91 -24.70
CA VAL A 532 -1.77 -25.49 -24.71
C VAL A 532 -2.74 -25.23 -25.86
N TYR A 533 -3.84 -24.55 -25.56
CA TYR A 533 -4.84 -24.09 -26.51
C TYR A 533 -4.91 -22.56 -26.53
N SER A 534 -5.25 -22.01 -27.69
CA SER A 534 -5.57 -20.58 -27.87
C SER A 534 -6.98 -20.39 -28.47
N GLY A 535 -7.64 -19.30 -28.07
CA GLY A 535 -8.97 -18.93 -28.50
C GLY A 535 -10.06 -19.77 -27.83
N GLY A 536 -11.19 -19.91 -28.49
CA GLY A 536 -12.36 -20.60 -27.96
C GLY A 536 -13.26 -19.70 -27.12
N SER A 537 -14.11 -20.31 -26.30
CA SER A 537 -15.05 -19.61 -25.41
C SER A 537 -15.29 -20.41 -24.15
N TYR A 538 -15.57 -19.70 -23.06
CA TYR A 538 -15.88 -20.28 -21.76
C TYR A 538 -17.32 -19.93 -21.35
N SER A 539 -18.00 -20.87 -20.69
CA SER A 539 -19.38 -20.67 -20.24
C SER A 539 -19.70 -21.50 -19.00
N ASN A 540 -20.75 -21.15 -18.26
CA ASN A 540 -21.28 -21.91 -17.13
C ASN A 540 -20.29 -22.11 -15.96
N GLY A 541 -19.34 -21.19 -15.75
CA GLY A 541 -18.41 -21.22 -14.62
C GLY A 541 -18.26 -19.84 -13.96
N THR A 542 -17.29 -19.72 -13.06
CA THR A 542 -16.90 -18.45 -12.42
C THR A 542 -15.74 -17.82 -13.18
N GLU A 543 -15.72 -16.49 -13.24
CA GLU A 543 -14.63 -15.70 -13.76
C GLU A 543 -14.26 -14.63 -12.73
N SER A 544 -12.97 -14.46 -12.49
CA SER A 544 -12.40 -13.37 -11.69
C SER A 544 -11.05 -13.03 -12.28
N ASP A 545 -10.83 -11.75 -12.57
CA ASP A 545 -9.54 -11.23 -13.01
C ASP A 545 -8.96 -12.01 -14.21
N GLY A 546 -9.83 -12.44 -15.13
CA GLY A 546 -9.51 -13.23 -16.31
C GLY A 546 -9.40 -14.73 -16.07
N LEU A 547 -9.27 -15.21 -14.82
CA LEU A 547 -9.21 -16.63 -14.48
C LEU A 547 -10.58 -17.27 -14.44
N MET A 548 -10.69 -18.49 -14.96
CA MET A 548 -11.96 -19.18 -15.13
C MET A 548 -11.95 -20.56 -14.45
N ALA A 549 -13.02 -20.90 -13.72
CA ALA A 549 -13.17 -22.19 -13.05
C ALA A 549 -14.60 -22.74 -13.07
N GLY A 550 -14.73 -24.07 -12.95
CA GLY A 550 -16.01 -24.78 -12.80
C GLY A 550 -16.94 -24.80 -14.01
N GLY A 551 -16.53 -24.22 -15.14
CA GLY A 551 -17.31 -24.11 -16.37
C GLY A 551 -16.84 -25.01 -17.51
N THR A 552 -17.26 -24.66 -18.72
CA THR A 552 -17.01 -25.41 -19.95
C THR A 552 -16.28 -24.55 -20.98
N TYR A 553 -15.10 -25.00 -21.39
CA TYR A 553 -14.33 -24.45 -22.49
C TYR A 553 -14.65 -25.17 -23.81
N THR A 554 -14.88 -24.44 -24.90
CA THR A 554 -15.14 -25.01 -26.23
C THR A 554 -14.52 -24.19 -27.36
N GLY A 555 -14.26 -24.82 -28.51
CA GLY A 555 -13.89 -24.11 -29.75
C GLY A 555 -12.46 -23.59 -29.84
N GLY A 556 -11.60 -23.92 -28.87
CA GLY A 556 -10.17 -23.61 -28.90
C GLY A 556 -9.38 -24.35 -29.97
N THR A 557 -8.26 -23.77 -30.40
CA THR A 557 -7.28 -24.44 -31.27
C THR A 557 -6.08 -24.88 -30.45
N SER A 558 -5.72 -26.17 -30.54
CA SER A 558 -4.48 -26.69 -29.94
C SER A 558 -3.28 -26.00 -30.58
N TYR A 559 -2.47 -25.33 -29.77
CA TYR A 559 -1.25 -24.66 -30.20
C TYR A 559 -0.05 -25.62 -30.20
N GLY A 560 0.06 -26.46 -29.18
CA GLY A 560 1.09 -27.49 -29.06
C GLY A 560 1.05 -28.21 -27.71
N SER A 561 1.83 -29.28 -27.59
CA SER A 561 2.02 -30.02 -26.33
C SER A 561 3.49 -30.09 -25.93
N VAL A 562 3.74 -30.31 -24.64
CA VAL A 562 5.08 -30.53 -24.09
C VAL A 562 5.03 -31.57 -22.96
N THR A 563 6.01 -32.47 -22.94
CA THR A 563 6.28 -33.34 -21.79
C THR A 563 7.26 -32.64 -20.86
N VAL A 564 6.83 -32.36 -19.63
CA VAL A 564 7.67 -31.69 -18.63
C VAL A 564 8.75 -32.66 -18.16
N SER A 565 10.02 -32.36 -18.43
CA SER A 565 11.17 -33.20 -18.03
C SER A 565 12.26 -32.42 -17.28
N THR A 566 12.19 -31.10 -17.37
CA THR A 566 12.99 -30.11 -16.64
C THR A 566 12.07 -29.05 -16.06
N ILE A 567 12.59 -28.24 -15.13
CA ILE A 567 11.86 -27.13 -14.51
C ILE A 567 11.20 -26.23 -15.56
N LEU A 568 11.91 -25.88 -16.63
CA LEU A 568 11.36 -25.10 -17.74
C LEU A 568 10.95 -26.01 -18.89
N SER A 569 9.75 -25.80 -19.42
CA SER A 569 9.18 -26.51 -20.57
C SER A 569 8.58 -25.50 -21.54
N TYR A 570 8.78 -25.71 -22.84
CA TYR A 570 8.43 -24.72 -23.86
C TYR A 570 7.39 -25.24 -24.85
N VAL A 571 6.42 -24.39 -25.19
CA VAL A 571 5.45 -24.62 -26.28
C VAL A 571 5.52 -23.45 -27.26
N GLY A 572 5.77 -23.75 -28.54
CA GLY A 572 5.97 -22.74 -29.58
C GLY A 572 7.44 -22.40 -29.82
N THR A 573 7.67 -21.27 -30.47
CA THR A 573 9.03 -20.82 -30.82
C THR A 573 9.57 -19.94 -29.71
N ILE A 574 10.66 -20.32 -29.06
CA ILE A 574 11.30 -19.52 -28.01
C ILE A 574 11.63 -18.13 -28.56
N GLY A 575 10.90 -17.11 -28.09
CA GLY A 575 11.22 -15.70 -28.27
C GLY A 575 12.16 -15.25 -27.16
N GLY A 576 13.20 -14.50 -27.50
CA GLY A 576 14.28 -14.12 -26.59
C GLY A 576 15.58 -14.86 -26.92
N ASN A 577 16.70 -14.13 -26.87
CA ASN A 577 18.00 -14.57 -27.32
C ASN A 577 18.62 -15.59 -26.32
N MET A 578 18.20 -16.86 -26.36
CA MET A 578 18.85 -17.97 -25.63
C MET A 578 20.21 -18.36 -26.23
N GLY A 579 21.06 -17.37 -26.50
CA GLY A 579 22.47 -17.57 -26.77
C GLY A 579 23.21 -17.72 -25.46
N GLY A 580 23.41 -18.95 -25.00
CA GLY A 580 24.33 -19.26 -23.92
C GLY A 580 25.68 -18.59 -24.17
N GLY A 581 26.03 -17.67 -23.27
CA GLY A 581 27.22 -16.85 -23.32
C GLY A 581 26.86 -15.39 -23.58
N ARG A 582 26.77 -14.57 -22.52
CA ARG A 582 26.75 -13.10 -22.59
C ARG A 582 27.75 -12.62 -23.66
N PRO A 583 27.32 -12.19 -24.86
CA PRO A 583 28.19 -11.50 -25.78
C PRO A 583 28.09 -10.01 -25.45
N GLY A 584 29.26 -9.37 -25.28
CA GLY A 584 29.35 -7.94 -25.00
C GLY A 584 28.40 -7.10 -25.86
N GLY A 585 27.88 -6.06 -25.21
CA GLY A 585 26.79 -5.24 -25.69
C GLY A 585 26.97 -4.74 -27.12
N MET A 586 25.83 -4.68 -27.81
CA MET A 586 25.67 -3.85 -28.99
C MET A 586 24.20 -3.42 -29.10
N GLY A 587 23.96 -2.19 -28.63
CA GLY A 587 22.97 -1.25 -29.17
C GLY A 587 21.49 -1.67 -29.15
N GLY A 588 20.85 -1.54 -27.99
CA GLY A 588 19.41 -1.32 -27.87
C GLY A 588 19.15 0.14 -27.52
N GLY A 589 18.10 0.74 -28.09
CA GLY A 589 17.75 2.15 -27.91
C GLY A 589 17.56 2.52 -26.43
N GLU A 590 17.77 3.81 -26.14
CA GLU A 590 17.60 4.40 -24.81
C GLU A 590 16.25 4.00 -24.20
N ARG A 591 16.26 3.11 -23.20
CA ARG A 591 15.22 3.04 -22.17
C ARG A 591 15.25 4.38 -21.41
N PRO A 592 14.10 5.00 -21.08
CA PRO A 592 14.08 6.21 -20.26
C PRO A 592 14.86 5.94 -18.98
N ARG A 593 15.84 6.79 -18.68
CA ARG A 593 16.51 6.77 -17.38
C ARG A 593 15.55 7.43 -16.39
N ARG A 594 15.18 6.74 -15.31
CA ARG A 594 14.53 7.36 -14.14
C ARG A 594 15.60 7.80 -13.16
#